data_AF-A0A524IRV6-F1
#
_entry.id   AF-A0A524IRV6-F1
#
_cell.length_a   1.000
_cell.length_b   1.000
_cell.length_c   1.000
_cell.angle_alpha   90.00
_cell.angle_beta   90.00
_cell.angle_gamma   90.00
#
_symmetry.space_group_name_H-M   'P 1'
#
loop_
_entity.id
_entity.type
_entity.pdbx_description
1 polymer ?
#
loop_
_entity_poly.entity_id
_entity_poly.type
_entity_poly.pdbx_seq_one_letter_code
_entity_poly.pdbx_strand_id
1 'polypeptide(L)'
;MEVGEAVFIMRGAILQILLLSAPMLLIGMAVGLIISVIQATTSIQEQTLTFVPKIAAILLALMLFGPWIFSSMTQYTLTLFNRIQEMSP
;
A
#
# COMPACT_ATOMS: atom_id res chain seq x y z
N MET A 1 18.41 -19.65 -13.93
CA MET A 1 17.71 -19.22 -12.70
C MET A 1 18.38 -19.89 -11.53
N GLU A 2 19.37 -19.21 -10.96
CA GLU A 2 19.98 -19.62 -9.70
C GLU A 2 19.01 -19.23 -8.56
N VAL A 3 18.91 -20.02 -7.49
CA VAL A 3 17.97 -19.75 -6.38
C VAL A 3 18.14 -18.33 -5.81
N GLY A 4 19.36 -17.77 -5.88
CA GLY A 4 19.65 -16.40 -5.45
C GLY A 4 18.90 -15.31 -6.24
N GLU A 5 18.69 -15.48 -7.54
CA GLU A 5 17.96 -14.51 -8.37
C GLU A 5 16.47 -14.46 -8.01
N ALA A 6 15.87 -15.63 -7.80
CA ALA A 6 14.48 -15.73 -7.37
C ALA A 6 14.25 -15.02 -6.03
N VAL A 7 15.17 -15.21 -5.07
CA VAL A 7 15.14 -14.53 -3.77
C VAL A 7 15.29 -13.01 -3.93
N PHE A 8 16.17 -12.55 -4.83
CA PHE A 8 16.37 -11.13 -5.09
C PHE A 8 15.10 -10.47 -5.66
N ILE A 9 14.47 -11.08 -6.65
CA ILE A 9 13.22 -10.60 -7.24
C ILE A 9 12.10 -10.57 -6.21
N MET A 10 11.95 -11.63 -5.41
CA MET A 10 10.94 -11.69 -4.34
C MET A 10 11.15 -10.60 -3.29
N ARG A 11 12.39 -10.38 -2.84
CA ARG A 11 12.71 -9.30 -1.90
C ARG A 11 12.36 -7.93 -2.46
N GLY A 12 12.71 -7.67 -3.73
CA GLY A 12 12.35 -6.43 -4.42
C GLY A 12 10.83 -6.23 -4.48
N ALA A 13 10.08 -7.28 -4.79
CA ALA A 13 8.62 -7.23 -4.88
C ALA A 13 7.98 -6.93 -3.52
N ILE A 14 8.44 -7.58 -2.45
CA ILE A 14 7.92 -7.35 -1.09
C ILE A 14 8.18 -5.90 -0.65
N LEU A 15 9.40 -5.38 -0.87
CA LEU A 15 9.72 -4.00 -0.54
C LEU A 15 8.86 -3.01 -1.32
N GLN A 16 8.63 -3.29 -2.61
CA GLN A 16 7.79 -2.46 -3.46
C GLN A 16 6.34 -2.43 -2.96
N ILE A 17 5.76 -3.58 -2.61
CA ILE A 17 4.41 -3.68 -2.03
C ILE A 17 4.33 -2.91 -0.70
N LEU A 18 5.34 -3.05 0.16
CA LEU A 18 5.39 -2.36 1.45
C LEU A 18 5.42 -0.85 1.26
N LEU A 19 6.25 -0.35 0.34
CA LEU A 19 6.33 1.08 0.03
C LEU A 19 5.02 1.63 -0.56
N LEU A 20 4.40 0.89 -1.48
CA LEU A 20 3.14 1.28 -2.13
C LEU A 20 1.95 1.28 -1.16
N SER A 21 1.93 0.34 -0.21
CA SER A 21 0.86 0.22 0.79
C SER A 21 1.04 1.14 1.99
N ALA A 22 2.26 1.54 2.33
CA ALA A 22 2.59 2.41 3.46
C ALA A 22 1.71 3.67 3.60
N PRO A 23 1.53 4.53 2.56
CA PRO A 23 0.72 5.75 2.72
C PRO A 23 -0.74 5.46 3.05
N MET A 24 -1.34 4.44 2.42
CA MET A 24 -2.72 4.06 2.70
C MET A 24 -2.89 3.47 4.11
N LEU A 25 -1.93 2.64 4.54
CA LEU A 25 -1.93 2.03 5.86
C LEU A 25 -1.80 3.10 6.95
N LEU A 26 -0.87 4.05 6.79
CA LEU A 26 -0.67 5.14 7.75
C LEU A 26 -1.92 6.01 7.88
N ILE A 27 -2.56 6.36 6.77
CA ILE A 27 -3.80 7.16 6.78
C ILE A 27 -4.94 6.36 7.42
N GLY A 28 -5.12 5.10 7.04
CA GLY A 28 -6.14 4.23 7.62
C GLY A 28 -5.96 4.01 9.12
N MET A 29 -4.72 3.88 9.58
CA MET A 29 -4.37 3.81 11.00
C MET A 29 -4.68 5.11 11.73
N ALA A 30 -4.24 6.26 11.21
CA ALA A 30 -4.47 7.56 11.83
C ALA A 30 -5.96 7.85 12.00
N VAL A 31 -6.74 7.68 10.93
CA VAL A 31 -8.21 7.90 10.97
C VAL A 31 -8.88 6.87 11.87
N GLY A 32 -8.48 5.59 11.80
CA GLY A 32 -9.00 4.56 12.69
C GLY A 32 -8.77 4.87 14.16
N LEU A 33 -7.58 5.36 14.50
CA LEU A 33 -7.22 5.78 15.86
C LEU A 33 -8.08 6.96 16.32
N ILE A 34 -8.17 8.02 15.52
CA ILE A 34 -8.97 9.22 15.84
C ILE A 34 -10.44 8.83 16.11
N ILE A 35 -11.03 8.01 15.24
CA ILE A 35 -12.43 7.58 15.40
C ILE A 35 -12.59 6.68 16.64
N SER A 36 -11.63 5.80 16.93
CA SER A 36 -11.69 4.95 18.13
C SER A 36 -11.70 5.75 19.44
N VAL A 37 -10.95 6.86 19.50
CA VAL A 37 -10.94 7.76 20.66
C VAL A 37 -12.28 8.46 20.81
N ILE A 38 -12.85 8.98 19.72
CA ILE A 38 -14.17 9.64 19.74
C ILE A 38 -15.26 8.65 20.20
N GLN A 39 -15.22 7.41 19.69
CA GLN A 39 -16.16 6.36 20.10
C GLN A 39 -16.05 6.01 21.58
N ALA A 40 -14.82 5.95 22.11
CA ALA A 40 -14.57 5.70 23.52
C ALA A 40 -15.03 6.86 24.42
N THR A 41 -14.80 8.12 24.02
CA THR A 41 -15.19 9.29 24.82
C THR A 41 -16.69 9.56 24.82
N THR A 42 -17.40 9.29 23.72
CA THR A 42 -18.85 9.52 23.61
C THR A 42 -19.69 8.29 23.98
N SER A 43 -19.07 7.15 24.28
CA SER A 43 -19.75 5.87 24.57
C SER A 43 -20.65 5.34 23.43
N ILE A 44 -20.47 5.84 22.20
CA ILE A 44 -21.22 5.40 21.01
C ILE A 44 -20.36 4.36 20.28
N GLN A 45 -20.77 3.09 20.36
CA GLN A 45 -20.08 1.95 19.73
C GLN A 45 -20.83 1.44 18.47
N GLU A 46 -21.34 2.36 17.66
CA GLU A 46 -22.00 2.03 16.39
C GLU A 46 -20.96 1.64 15.34
N GLN A 47 -20.96 0.36 14.91
CA GLN A 47 -19.96 -0.18 13.99
C GLN A 47 -19.91 0.57 12.63
N THR A 48 -21.03 1.14 12.19
CA THR A 48 -21.14 1.89 10.93
C THR A 48 -20.34 3.22 10.97
N LEU A 49 -20.28 3.87 12.14
CA LEU A 49 -19.56 5.12 12.35
C LEU A 49 -18.04 4.95 12.24
N THR A 50 -17.50 3.75 12.51
CA THR A 50 -16.06 3.47 12.30
C THR A 50 -15.74 3.22 10.83
N PHE A 51 -16.70 2.69 10.07
CA PHE A 51 -16.46 2.14 8.75
C PHE A 51 -16.47 3.23 7.67
N VAL A 52 -17.47 4.11 7.69
CA VAL A 52 -17.66 5.14 6.64
C VAL A 52 -16.50 6.15 6.58
N PRO A 53 -16.07 6.79 7.70
CA PRO A 53 -14.97 7.75 7.66
C PRO A 53 -13.64 7.11 7.25
N LYS A 54 -13.41 5.86 7.66
CA LYS A 54 -12.20 5.10 7.31
C LYS A 54 -12.14 4.81 5.81
N ILE A 55 -13.24 4.35 5.20
CA ILE A 55 -13.30 4.14 3.75
C ILE A 55 -13.09 5.44 2.99
N ALA A 56 -13.75 6.53 3.39
CA ALA A 56 -13.58 7.83 2.75
C ALA A 56 -12.11 8.28 2.77
N ALA A 57 -11.42 8.10 3.90
CA ALA A 57 -10.01 8.43 4.02
C ALA A 57 -9.10 7.57 3.11
N ILE A 58 -9.36 6.26 3.01
CA ILE A 58 -8.60 5.36 2.14
C ILE A 58 -8.85 5.70 0.66
N LEU A 59 -10.09 6.03 0.27
CA LEU A 59 -10.41 6.45 -1.09
C LEU A 59 -9.73 7.77 -1.46
N LEU A 60 -9.72 8.74 -0.55
CA LEU A 60 -8.98 9.99 -0.74
C LEU A 60 -7.48 9.75 -0.85
N ALA A 61 -6.91 8.87 -0.02
CA ALA A 61 -5.52 8.46 -0.13
C ALA A 61 -5.24 7.83 -1.50
N LEU A 62 -6.10 6.93 -1.98
CA LEU A 62 -5.96 6.33 -3.31
C LEU A 62 -6.05 7.35 -4.44
N MET A 63 -6.92 8.36 -4.33
CA MET A 63 -7.00 9.43 -5.33
C MET A 63 -5.72 10.28 -5.35
N LEU A 64 -5.16 10.59 -4.17
CA LEU A 64 -3.95 11.42 -4.06
C LEU A 64 -2.67 10.66 -4.44
N PHE A 65 -2.51 9.44 -3.95
CA PHE A 65 -1.32 8.61 -4.18
C PHE A 65 -1.44 7.69 -5.40
N GLY A 66 -2.60 7.60 -6.03
CA GLY A 66 -2.86 6.77 -7.20
C GLY A 66 -1.84 6.97 -8.33
N PRO A 67 -1.62 8.20 -8.81
CA PRO A 67 -0.63 8.44 -9.87
C PRO A 67 0.79 7.97 -9.51
N TRP A 68 1.19 8.17 -8.26
CA TRP A 68 2.49 7.73 -7.76
C TRP A 68 2.59 6.20 -7.69
N ILE A 69 1.54 5.54 -7.19
CA ILE A 69 1.43 4.07 -7.15
C ILE A 69 1.58 3.49 -8.56
N PHE A 70 0.81 4.01 -9.51
CA PHE A 70 0.87 3.57 -10.92
C PHE A 70 2.26 3.79 -11.53
N SER A 71 2.84 4.98 -11.38
CA SER A 71 4.19 5.27 -11.90
C SER A 71 5.25 4.32 -11.31
N SER A 72 5.20 4.10 -10.00
CA SER A 72 6.15 3.24 -9.29
C SER A 72 6.00 1.76 -9.69
N MET A 73 4.76 1.29 -9.87
CA MET A 73 4.51 -0.05 -10.41
C MET A 73 5.04 -0.21 -11.84
N THR A 74 4.77 0.74 -12.73
CA THR A 74 5.27 0.69 -14.11
C THR A 74 6.79 0.66 -14.15
N GLN A 75 7.48 1.51 -13.37
CA GLN A 75 8.94 1.51 -13.30
C GLN A 75 9.50 0.18 -12.80
N TYR A 76 8.89 -0.40 -11.77
CA TYR A 76 9.30 -1.70 -11.25
C TYR A 76 9.11 -2.80 -12.30
N THR A 77 7.97 -2.81 -12.99
CA THR A 77 7.69 -3.76 -14.08
C THR A 77 8.71 -3.64 -15.22
N LEU A 78 9.01 -2.43 -15.69
CA LEU A 78 10.03 -2.22 -16.73
C LEU A 78 11.42 -2.69 -16.28
N THR A 79 11.78 -2.43 -15.01
CA THR A 79 13.04 -2.91 -14.43
C THR A 79 13.11 -4.44 -14.42
N LEU A 80 12.00 -5.13 -14.12
CA LEU A 80 11.93 -6.58 -14.18
C LEU A 80 12.08 -7.11 -15.61
N PHE A 81 11.38 -6.51 -16.58
CA PHE A 81 11.50 -6.91 -17.99
C PHE A 81 12.93 -6.76 -18.52
N ASN A 82 13.60 -5.65 -18.20
CA ASN A 82 15.00 -5.44 -18.60
C ASN A 82 15.93 -6.50 -17.98
N ARG A 83 15.74 -6.84 -16.70
CA ARG A 83 16.53 -7.89 -16.03
C ARG A 83 16.30 -9.28 -16.63
N ILE A 84 15.07 -9.59 -17.06
CA ILE A 84 14.76 -10.85 -17.74
C ILE A 84 15.44 -10.90 -19.11
N GLN A 85 15.48 -9.78 -19.85
CA GLN A 85 16.14 -9.71 -21.14
C GLN A 85 17.67 -9.86 -21.03
N GLU A 86 18.30 -9.30 -20.00
CA GLU A 86 19.73 -9.51 -19.72
C GLU A 86 20.06 -10.96 -19.31
N MET A 87 19.10 -11.70 -18.75
CA MET A 87 19.23 -13.13 -18.45
C MET A 87 19.02 -14.04 -19.66
N SER A 88 18.43 -13.53 -20.75
CA SER A 88 18.38 -14.26 -22.01
C SER A 88 19.77 -14.26 -22.62
N PRO A 89 20.34 -15.43 -22.98
CA PRO A 89 21.62 -15.50 -23.67
C PRO A 89 21.62 -14.75 -24.99
#